data_AF-A0AAD7DCX1-F1
#
_entry.id   AF-A0AAD7DCX1-F1
#
_cell.length_a   1.000
_cell.length_b   1.000
_cell.length_c   1.000
_cell.angle_alpha   90.00
_cell.angle_beta   90.00
_cell.angle_gamma   90.00
#
_symmetry.space_group_name_H-M   'P 1'
#
loop_
_entity.id
_entity.type
_entity.pdbx_description
1 polymer ?
#
loop_
_entity_poly.entity_id
_entity_poly.type
_entity_poly.pdbx_seq_one_letter_code
_entity_poly.pdbx_strand_id
1 'polypeptide(L)'
;PAHNTIYAHPVLNSSAPALTSFASPATQSPIPRAAMAPAMKKVLAFASNLSVYAAFRTSMYDPSSEPAMWSWLTPALAQRIKEELNSYKMEEMEMHA
;
A
#
# COMPACT_ATOMS: atom_id res chain seq x y z
N PRO A 1 22.76 9.74 -25.78
CA PRO A 1 22.23 8.43 -25.36
C PRO A 1 23.13 7.77 -24.28
N ALA A 2 22.76 7.91 -23.01
CA ALA A 2 23.31 7.13 -21.90
C ALA A 2 22.24 7.07 -20.82
N HIS A 3 21.47 5.99 -20.83
CA HIS A 3 20.31 5.79 -19.97
C HIS A 3 20.77 5.34 -18.57
N ASN A 4 20.45 6.19 -17.60
CA ASN A 4 20.31 5.97 -16.16
C ASN A 4 20.48 4.51 -15.68
N THR A 5 21.70 4.13 -15.29
CA THR A 5 22.07 2.77 -14.83
C THR A 5 22.07 2.66 -13.30
N ILE A 6 21.46 3.61 -12.59
CA ILE A 6 21.45 3.64 -11.11
C ILE A 6 20.65 2.45 -10.54
N TYR A 7 19.67 1.95 -11.28
CA TYR A 7 18.85 0.79 -10.87
C TYR A 7 19.52 -0.57 -11.13
N ALA A 8 20.70 -0.61 -11.77
CA ALA A 8 21.37 -1.86 -12.11
C ALA A 8 22.34 -2.35 -11.01
N HIS A 9 22.54 -1.59 -9.94
CA HIS A 9 23.49 -1.92 -8.88
C HIS A 9 22.78 -2.51 -7.64
N PRO A 10 22.87 -3.83 -7.40
CA PRO A 10 22.18 -4.50 -6.29
C PRO A 10 22.71 -4.11 -4.90
N VAL A 11 23.92 -3.54 -4.81
CA VAL A 11 24.51 -3.06 -3.55
C VAL A 11 23.90 -1.73 -3.09
N LEU A 12 23.32 -0.94 -4.00
CA LEU A 12 22.75 0.39 -3.71
C LEU A 12 21.22 0.36 -3.50
N ASN A 13 20.57 -0.78 -3.72
CA ASN A 13 19.12 -0.95 -3.58
C ASN A 13 18.79 -1.87 -2.40
N SER A 14 19.09 -1.42 -1.17
CA SER A 14 18.93 -2.21 0.06
C SER A 14 17.48 -2.33 0.54
N SER A 15 16.53 -1.65 -0.12
CA SER A 15 15.12 -1.54 0.30
C SER A 15 14.11 -2.15 -0.67
N ALA A 16 14.54 -2.74 -1.79
CA ALA A 16 13.67 -3.57 -2.61
C ALA A 16 13.68 -5.02 -2.08
N PRO A 17 12.52 -5.69 -1.92
CA PRO A 17 12.51 -7.12 -1.62
C PRO A 17 13.07 -7.86 -2.84
N ALA A 18 14.38 -8.04 -2.88
CA ALA A 18 15.05 -8.76 -3.95
C ALA A 18 14.72 -10.25 -3.80
N LEU A 19 13.98 -10.78 -4.77
CA LEU A 19 13.74 -12.21 -4.92
C LEU A 19 15.11 -12.90 -5.05
N THR A 20 15.60 -13.49 -3.97
CA THR A 20 16.92 -14.11 -3.92
C THR A 20 16.88 -15.42 -4.72
N SER A 21 17.25 -15.39 -6.00
CA SER A 21 17.47 -16.61 -6.77
C SER A 21 18.85 -17.16 -6.41
N PHE A 22 18.89 -18.12 -5.49
CA PHE A 22 20.10 -18.85 -5.18
C PHE A 22 20.45 -19.80 -6.34
N ALA A 23 21.29 -19.34 -7.26
CA ALA A 23 21.98 -20.19 -8.21
C ALA A 23 23.45 -20.32 -7.80
N SER A 24 23.77 -21.30 -6.95
CA SER A 24 25.07 -21.97 -6.93
C SER A 24 24.99 -23.31 -6.17
N PRO A 25 25.74 -24.33 -6.61
CA PRO A 25 25.51 -25.71 -6.21
C PRO A 25 26.28 -26.09 -4.93
N ALA A 26 25.77 -27.16 -4.31
CA ALA A 26 26.36 -27.99 -3.25
C ALA A 26 26.06 -27.61 -1.78
N THR A 27 25.27 -28.51 -1.18
CA THR A 27 25.19 -28.87 0.25
C THR A 27 24.74 -27.81 1.24
N GLN A 28 23.45 -27.45 1.22
CA GLN A 28 22.75 -27.05 2.45
C GLN A 28 21.40 -27.76 2.49
N SER A 29 21.19 -28.55 3.54
CA SER A 29 19.96 -29.29 3.80
C SER A 29 18.74 -28.35 3.77
N PRO A 30 17.56 -28.81 3.30
CA PRO A 30 16.38 -27.97 3.24
C PRO A 30 16.00 -27.54 4.65
N ILE A 31 16.06 -26.24 4.93
CA ILE A 31 15.46 -25.68 6.14
C ILE A 31 13.94 -25.78 5.92
N PRO A 32 13.20 -26.63 6.66
CA PRO A 32 11.76 -26.68 6.52
C PRO A 32 11.18 -25.34 6.98
N ARG A 33 10.45 -24.66 6.07
CA ARG A 33 9.58 -23.54 6.39
C ARG A 33 8.37 -24.06 7.18
N ALA A 34 8.58 -24.41 8.44
CA ALA A 34 7.48 -24.62 9.37
C ALA A 34 6.97 -23.24 9.84
N ALA A 35 5.78 -22.88 9.37
CA ALA A 35 4.89 -22.03 10.15
C ALA A 35 4.56 -22.77 11.47
N MET A 36 4.39 -22.01 12.55
CA MET A 36 3.97 -22.46 13.89
C MET A 36 5.06 -23.09 14.77
N ALA A 37 5.95 -22.25 15.28
CA ALA A 37 6.39 -22.39 16.67
C ALA A 37 6.12 -21.03 17.35
N PRO A 38 5.71 -20.96 18.64
CA PRO A 38 5.70 -19.72 19.40
C PRO A 38 7.15 -19.34 19.70
N ALA A 39 7.92 -19.07 18.65
CA ALA A 39 9.28 -18.64 18.73
C ALA A 39 9.25 -17.23 19.30
N MET A 40 9.46 -17.15 20.62
CA MET A 40 10.04 -16.03 21.35
C MET A 40 9.46 -14.69 20.94
N LYS A 41 8.39 -14.25 21.64
CA LYS A 41 7.82 -12.89 21.65
C LYS A 41 8.48 -11.99 20.61
N LYS A 42 8.09 -12.13 19.33
CA LYS A 42 8.69 -11.36 18.23
C LYS A 42 8.46 -9.89 18.54
N VAL A 43 9.45 -9.22 19.12
CA VAL A 43 9.37 -7.81 19.45
C VAL A 43 9.42 -7.09 18.13
N LEU A 44 8.29 -6.49 17.75
CA LEU A 44 8.22 -5.61 16.61
C LEU A 44 9.15 -4.43 16.91
N ALA A 45 10.23 -4.30 16.14
CA ALA A 45 11.18 -3.19 16.27
C ALA A 45 11.10 -2.33 15.01
N PHE A 46 10.97 -1.02 15.20
CA PHE A 46 10.96 -0.06 14.10
C PHE A 46 12.39 0.31 13.71
N ALA A 47 12.61 0.56 12.42
CA ALA A 47 13.87 1.11 11.97
C ALA A 47 14.09 2.51 12.56
N SER A 48 15.31 2.80 13.00
CA SER A 48 15.67 4.11 13.55
C SER A 48 15.75 5.21 12.49
N ASN A 49 15.84 4.84 11.22
CA ASN A 49 15.99 5.77 10.10
C ASN A 49 15.01 5.44 8.97
N LEU A 50 14.45 6.49 8.39
CA LEU A 50 13.54 6.44 7.25
C LEU A 50 14.21 7.13 6.06
N SER A 51 14.51 6.37 5.01
CA SER A 51 14.99 6.93 3.74
C SER A 51 13.80 7.37 2.90
N VAL A 52 13.72 8.67 2.58
CA VAL A 52 12.65 9.24 1.74
C VAL A 52 13.21 9.67 0.39
N TYR A 53 12.73 9.04 -0.67
CA TYR A 53 12.99 9.44 -2.05
C TYR A 53 11.72 10.07 -2.61
N ALA A 54 11.73 11.37 -2.86
CA ALA A 54 10.61 12.06 -3.48
C ALA A 54 10.58 11.77 -4.98
N ALA A 55 9.54 11.09 -5.46
CA ALA A 55 9.36 10.81 -6.89
C ALA A 55 9.04 12.09 -7.68
N PHE A 56 8.22 12.96 -7.10
CA PHE A 56 7.81 14.24 -7.69
C PHE A 56 7.66 15.29 -6.58
N ARG A 57 8.00 16.55 -6.87
CA ARG A 57 7.81 17.66 -5.92
C ARG A 57 6.40 18.22 -6.07
N THR A 58 5.79 18.67 -4.98
CA THR A 58 4.48 19.38 -4.99
C THR A 58 4.45 20.60 -5.90
N SER A 59 5.61 21.18 -6.24
CA SER A 59 5.68 22.27 -7.21
C SER A 59 5.53 21.83 -8.67
N MET A 60 5.60 20.53 -8.96
CA MET A 60 5.56 19.99 -10.32
C MET A 60 4.15 19.67 -10.80
N TYR A 61 3.19 19.51 -9.88
CA TYR A 61 1.77 19.35 -10.18
C TYR A 61 0.97 19.76 -8.95
N ASP A 62 -0.25 20.26 -9.17
CA ASP A 62 -1.17 20.52 -8.07
C ASP A 62 -1.78 19.18 -7.59
N PRO A 63 -1.51 18.72 -6.35
CA PRO A 63 -2.16 17.54 -5.80
C PRO A 63 -3.57 17.83 -5.29
N SER A 64 -4.00 19.10 -5.27
CA SER A 64 -5.31 19.50 -4.80
C SER A 64 -6.36 18.97 -5.78
N SER A 65 -6.97 17.84 -5.44
CA SER A 65 -8.20 17.42 -6.10
C SER A 65 -9.27 18.49 -5.89
N GLU A 66 -10.16 18.66 -6.85
CA GLU A 66 -11.39 19.45 -6.68
C GLU A 66 -12.06 19.11 -5.34
N PRO A 67 -12.56 20.12 -4.60
CA PRO A 67 -13.27 19.88 -3.35
C PRO A 67 -14.33 18.81 -3.54
N ALA A 68 -14.29 17.80 -2.68
CA ALA A 68 -15.19 16.68 -2.80
C ALA A 68 -16.66 17.17 -2.77
N MET A 69 -17.50 16.59 -3.64
CA MET A 69 -18.87 17.04 -3.90
C MET A 69 -19.76 17.13 -2.65
N TRP A 70 -19.43 16.43 -1.57
CA TRP A 70 -20.13 16.56 -0.29
C TRP A 70 -20.08 17.99 0.28
N SER A 71 -19.02 18.75 -0.04
CA SER A 71 -18.88 20.17 0.35
C SER A 71 -19.90 21.07 -0.34
N TRP A 72 -20.53 20.60 -1.43
CA TRP A 72 -21.48 21.36 -2.24
C TRP A 72 -22.93 20.94 -2.01
N LEU A 73 -23.19 20.10 -1.00
CA LEU A 73 -24.53 19.63 -0.70
C LEU A 73 -25.37 20.77 -0.11
N THR A 74 -26.38 21.19 -0.88
CA THR A 74 -27.48 21.98 -0.31
C THR A 74 -28.32 21.09 0.61
N PRO A 75 -29.00 21.65 1.63
CA PRO A 75 -29.85 20.86 2.52
C PRO A 75 -30.91 20.03 1.78
N ALA A 76 -31.48 20.58 0.70
CA ALA A 76 -32.45 19.89 -0.14
C ALA A 76 -31.83 18.69 -0.90
N LEU A 77 -30.61 18.85 -1.43
CA LEU A 77 -29.90 17.78 -2.12
C LEU A 77 -29.48 16.66 -1.17
N ALA A 78 -28.97 17.02 0.01
CA ALA A 78 -28.62 16.04 1.05
C ALA A 78 -29.84 15.22 1.49
N GLN A 79 -30.99 15.86 1.66
CA GLN A 79 -32.25 15.20 1.99
C GLN A 79 -32.65 14.19 0.91
N ARG A 80 -32.59 14.58 -0.36
CA ARG A 80 -32.89 13.69 -1.49
C ARG A 80 -31.95 12.48 -1.53
N ILE A 81 -30.65 12.71 -1.40
CA ILE A 81 -29.65 11.63 -1.39
C ILE A 81 -29.91 10.67 -0.22
N LYS A 82 -30.29 11.18 0.94
CA LYS A 82 -30.63 10.36 2.11
C LYS A 82 -31.84 9.47 1.83
N GLU A 83 -32.90 10.00 1.23
CA GLU A 83 -34.10 9.24 0.89
C GLU A 83 -33.80 8.15 -0.14
N GLU A 84 -33.03 8.49 -1.18
CA GLU A 84 -32.57 7.54 -2.20
C GLU A 84 -31.73 6.40 -1.61
N LEU A 85 -30.74 6.74 -0.77
CA LEU A 85 -29.89 5.74 -0.10
C LEU A 85 -30.65 4.89 0.90
N ASN A 86 -31.65 5.45 1.59
CA ASN A 86 -32.49 4.68 2.49
C ASN A 86 -33.38 3.70 1.73
N SER A 87 -33.94 4.11 0.57
CA SER A 87 -34.67 3.19 -0.32
C SER A 87 -33.78 2.03 -0.74
N TYR A 88 -32.59 2.34 -1.28
CA TYR A 88 -31.63 1.34 -1.75
C TYR A 88 -31.26 0.32 -0.66
N LYS A 89 -30.95 0.80 0.55
CA LYS A 89 -30.58 -0.05 1.68
C LYS A 89 -31.67 -1.01 2.11
N MET A 90 -32.93 -0.63 1.94
CA MET A 90 -34.06 -1.42 2.39
C MET A 90 -34.57 -2.35 1.29
N GLU A 91 -34.52 -1.92 0.04
CA GLU A 91 -35.19 -2.58 -1.08
C GLU A 91 -34.24 -3.44 -1.94
N GLU A 92 -32.96 -3.07 -2.06
CA GLU A 92 -32.01 -3.71 -2.97
C GLU A 92 -30.79 -4.31 -2.28
N MET A 93 -30.37 -3.75 -1.15
CA MET A 93 -29.13 -4.17 -0.49
C MET A 93 -29.33 -5.48 0.30
N GLU A 94 -28.64 -6.55 -0.11
CA GLU A 94 -28.58 -7.78 0.69
C GLU A 94 -27.90 -7.51 2.04
N MET A 95 -28.58 -7.85 3.13
CA MET A 95 -28.05 -7.75 4.49
C MET A 95 -27.89 -9.14 5.08
N HIS A 96 -26.68 -9.45 5.56
CA HIS A 96 -26.43 -10.66 6.32
C HIS A 96 -27.01 -10.51 7.73
N ALA A 97 -27.91 -11.41 8.11
CA ALA A 97 -28.58 -11.44 9.41
C ALA A 97 -27.71 -12.05 10.53
#